data_AF-A0A2H4UZL4-F1
#
_entry.id   AF-A0A2H4UZL4-F1
#
_cell.length_a   1.000
_cell.length_b   1.000
_cell.length_c   1.000
_cell.angle_alpha   90.00
_cell.angle_beta   90.00
_cell.angle_gamma   90.00
#
_symmetry.space_group_name_H-M   'P 1'
#
loop_
_entity.id
_entity.type
_entity.pdbx_description
1 polymer ?
#
loop_
_entity_poly.entity_id
_entity_poly.type
_entity_poly.pdbx_seq_one_letter_code
_entity_poly.pdbx_strand_id
1 'polypeptide(L)' 'KEFERTYIPEGQRYSIQNTQVAFCFSETIPAPTSKNEAQQKS' A
#
# COMPACT_ATOMS: atom_id res chain seq x y z
N LYS A 1 5.72 3.67 -10.14
CA LYS A 1 5.89 5.12 -9.88
C LYS A 1 5.58 5.99 -11.10
N GLU A 2 6.05 5.65 -12.31
CA GLU A 2 5.78 6.45 -13.52
C GLU A 2 4.29 6.52 -13.85
N PHE A 3 3.59 5.38 -13.85
CA PHE A 3 2.13 5.30 -14.06
C PHE A 3 1.35 6.27 -13.14
N GLU A 4 1.59 6.21 -11.82
CA GLU A 4 0.95 7.12 -10.87
C GLU A 4 1.29 8.60 -11.13
N ARG A 5 2.52 8.90 -11.58
CA ARG A 5 2.91 10.28 -11.90
C ARG A 5 2.23 10.80 -13.16
N THR A 6 2.03 9.92 -14.15
CA THR A 6 1.38 10.25 -15.42
C THR A 6 -0.12 10.46 -15.25
N TYR A 7 -0.78 9.65 -14.42
CA TYR A 7 -2.25 9.61 -14.39
C TYR A 7 -2.89 10.13 -13.10
N ILE A 8 -2.13 10.29 -12.01
CA ILE A 8 -2.64 10.83 -10.74
C ILE A 8 -2.01 12.21 -10.51
N PRO A 9 -2.80 13.30 -10.45
CA PRO A 9 -2.28 14.64 -10.15
C PRO A 9 -1.57 14.69 -8.80
N GLU A 10 -0.50 15.48 -8.70
CA GLU A 10 0.33 15.52 -7.49
C GLU A 10 -0.43 15.88 -6.22
N GLY A 11 -1.31 16.89 -6.29
CA GLY A 11 -2.17 17.27 -5.17
C GLY A 11 -3.16 16.16 -4.74
N GLN A 12 -3.48 15.23 -5.64
CA GLN A 12 -4.41 14.13 -5.37
C GLN A 12 -3.68 12.89 -4.81
N ARG A 13 -2.39 12.68 -5.15
CA ARG A 13 -1.60 11.50 -4.69
C ARG A 13 -1.57 11.34 -3.18
N TYR A 14 -1.52 12.44 -2.44
CA TYR A 14 -1.50 12.41 -0.97
C TYR A 14 -2.91 12.35 -0.35
N SER A 15 -3.93 12.79 -1.09
CA SER A 15 -5.33 12.67 -0.66
C SER A 15 -5.88 11.25 -0.81
N ILE A 16 -5.37 10.49 -1.80
CA ILE A 16 -5.85 9.14 -2.12
C ILE A 16 -5.45 8.10 -1.06
N GLN A 17 -4.42 8.39 -0.25
CA GLN A 17 -3.90 7.48 0.78
C GLN A 17 -4.96 7.04 1.81
N ASN A 18 -6.06 7.80 1.95
CA ASN A 18 -7.13 7.50 2.91
C ASN A 18 -8.43 7.03 2.24
N THR A 19 -8.44 6.90 0.91
CA THR A 19 -9.62 6.40 0.19
C THR A 19 -9.57 4.88 0.19
N GLN A 20 -10.48 4.27 0.94
CA GLN A 20 -10.77 2.83 1.05
C GLN A 20 -11.20 2.16 -0.29
N VAL A 21 -10.71 2.64 -1.43
CA VAL A 21 -11.18 2.25 -2.77
C VAL A 21 -10.28 1.16 -3.39
N ALA A 22 -9.07 0.99 -2.88
CA ALA A 22 -8.18 -0.07 -3.31
C ALA A 22 -8.38 -1.31 -2.43
N PHE A 23 -9.24 -2.23 -2.87
CA PHE A 23 -9.34 -3.54 -2.25
C PHE A 23 -8.11 -4.38 -2.65
N CYS A 24 -7.19 -4.55 -1.71
CA CYS A 24 -6.04 -5.41 -1.90
C CYS A 24 -6.29 -6.72 -1.14
N PHE A 25 -6.11 -7.87 -1.79
CA PHE A 25 -6.25 -9.17 -1.10
C PHE A 25 -5.29 -9.33 0.09
N SER A 26 -4.21 -8.55 0.14
CA SER A 26 -3.30 -8.48 1.28
C SER A 26 -3.90 -7.80 2.51
N GLU A 27 -5.00 -7.05 2.41
CA GLU A 27 -5.61 -6.35 3.56
C GLU A 27 -6.14 -7.33 4.62
N THR A 28 -6.55 -8.53 4.19
CA THR A 28 -6.98 -9.59 5.12
C THR A 28 -5.81 -10.39 5.69
N ILE A 29 -4.59 -10.19 5.19
CA ILE A 29 -3.39 -10.90 5.61
C ILE A 29 -2.52 -9.94 6.42
N PRO A 30 -2.26 -10.21 7.72
CA PRO A 30 -1.44 -9.32 8.52
C PRO A 30 -0.01 -9.25 7.96
N ALA A 31 0.39 -8.07 7.49
CA ALA A 31 1.73 -7.83 7.00
C ALA A 31 2.74 -7.84 8.18
N PRO A 32 3.88 -8.53 8.06
CA PRO A 32 4.92 -8.47 9.09
C PRO A 32 5.48 -7.06 9.15
N THR A 33 5.56 -6.52 10.36
CA THR A 33 5.99 -5.13 10.62
C THR A 33 7.50 -4.99 10.80
N SER A 34 8.20 -6.12 10.93
CA SER A 34 9.64 -6.16 11.14
C SER A 34 10.30 -7.35 10.46
N LYS A 35 11.61 -7.25 10.27
CA LYS A 35 12.44 -8.34 9.74
C LYS A 35 12.35 -9.60 10.60
N ASN A 36 12.41 -9.48 11.92
CA ASN A 36 12.31 -10.62 12.84
C ASN A 36 10.96 -11.33 12.70
N GLU A 37 9.87 -10.57 12.63
CA GLU A 37 8.52 -11.13 12.47
C GLU A 37 8.37 -11.86 11.13
N ALA A 38 8.98 -11.34 10.05
CA ALA A 38 8.98 -11.97 8.74
C ALA A 38 9.75 -13.30 8.74
N GLN A 39 10.91 -13.36 9.42
CA GLN A 39 11.75 -14.56 9.46
C GLN A 39 11.16 -15.69 10.32
N GLN A 40 10.35 -15.37 11.34
CA GLN A 40 9.67 -16.37 12.17
C GLN A 40 8.52 -17.09 11.45
N LYS A 41 7.95 -16.45 10.41
CA LYS A 41 6.79 -16.96 9.65
C LYS A 41 7.17 -17.58 8.30
N SER A 42 8.48 -17.78 8.04
CA SER A 42 9.04 -18.33 6.78
C SER A 42 9.32 -19.82 6.83
#